data_AF-A0A803R1H2-F1
#
_entry.id   AF-A0A803R1H2-F1
#
_cell.length_a   1.000
_cell.length_b   1.000
_cell.length_c   1.000
_cell.angle_alpha   90.00
_cell.angle_beta   90.00
_cell.angle_gamma   90.00
#
_symmetry.space_group_name_H-M   'P 1'
#
loop_
_entity.id
_entity.type
_entity.pdbx_description
1 polymer ?
#
loop_
_entity_poly.entity_id
_entity_poly.type
_entity_poly.pdbx_seq_one_letter_code
_entity_poly.pdbx_strand_id
1 'polypeptide(L)'
;MKSLNGYKVFISIALILGDGLYNFLKILFFTATNIHTKMKNKAYKTSLNNQTETLDDLKRNELFVSDSIPLWIACVGYGFFALISIITIPIMFPELKWYYVVVAYILAPSLSFCNAYGAGLTDMNMAYNYGKVALFVLANLAGKDNGVVAGLVGCGLIKSIVSISSDLMHDFKTGHLTLTSPRSMLVSQAIGTAIGCVVAPVTFFLFYKAFNVGDPNGEYKAPYAIIYRNMAILGVQGFSALPQHCLQLCYGFFTFAIGANLLRDLSPKHIGKWVPLPMAMAVPFLVGAYFAIDMCVGSLVVFVWHKLNDQTAALMIPAVASGLICGDGLWILPSSILSLAKVRPPNCMRF
;
A
#
# COMPACT_ATOMS: atom_id res chain seq x y z
N MET A 1 4.11 -19.58 -14.47
CA MET A 1 4.72 -19.59 -13.11
C MET A 1 4.48 -20.94 -12.44
N LYS A 2 5.15 -22.00 -12.91
CA LYS A 2 5.16 -23.31 -12.21
C LYS A 2 6.30 -23.43 -11.19
N SER A 3 6.85 -22.30 -10.75
CA SER A 3 8.03 -22.24 -9.87
C SER A 3 7.70 -21.56 -8.55
N LEU A 4 8.69 -21.57 -7.63
CA LEU A 4 8.66 -20.98 -6.29
C LEU A 4 8.05 -19.57 -6.21
N ASN A 5 8.15 -18.78 -7.28
CA ASN A 5 7.61 -17.42 -7.35
C ASN A 5 6.08 -17.35 -7.22
N GLY A 6 5.35 -18.38 -7.67
CA GLY A 6 3.91 -18.47 -7.47
C GLY A 6 3.57 -18.50 -5.98
N TYR A 7 4.19 -19.44 -5.25
CA TYR A 7 3.99 -19.56 -3.80
C TYR A 7 4.34 -18.28 -3.05
N LYS A 8 5.48 -17.66 -3.36
CA LYS A 8 5.92 -16.40 -2.73
C LYS A 8 4.87 -15.31 -2.83
N VAL A 9 4.36 -15.06 -4.04
CA VAL A 9 3.38 -13.99 -4.27
C VAL A 9 2.08 -14.25 -3.53
N PHE A 10 1.53 -15.47 -3.62
CA PHE A 10 0.24 -15.78 -2.99
C PHE A 10 0.30 -15.90 -1.48
N ILE A 11 1.40 -16.41 -0.91
CA ILE A 11 1.60 -16.46 0.55
C ILE A 11 1.71 -15.04 1.12
N SER A 12 2.49 -14.16 0.49
CA SER A 12 2.56 -12.75 0.89
C SER A 12 1.20 -12.07 0.86
N ILE A 13 0.45 -12.28 -0.21
CA ILE A 13 -0.92 -11.77 -0.34
C ILE A 13 -1.80 -12.28 0.80
N ALA A 14 -1.73 -13.57 1.12
CA ALA A 14 -2.54 -14.19 2.17
C ALA A 14 -2.22 -13.60 3.56
N LEU A 15 -0.94 -13.38 3.86
CA LEU A 15 -0.50 -12.70 5.09
C LEU A 15 -1.03 -11.26 5.16
N ILE A 16 -0.85 -10.48 4.08
CA ILE A 16 -1.28 -9.08 3.99
C ILE A 16 -2.80 -8.95 4.13
N LEU A 17 -3.55 -9.83 3.46
CA LEU A 17 -5.02 -9.84 3.54
C LEU A 17 -5.51 -10.27 4.93
N GLY A 18 -4.92 -11.29 5.53
CA GLY A 18 -5.32 -11.77 6.87
C GLY A 18 -5.07 -10.72 7.95
N ASP A 19 -3.88 -10.10 7.92
CA ASP A 19 -3.50 -9.01 8.82
C ASP A 19 -4.40 -7.77 8.62
N GLY A 20 -4.56 -7.35 7.36
CA GLY A 20 -5.39 -6.21 6.99
C GLY A 20 -6.85 -6.41 7.41
N LEU A 21 -7.44 -7.57 7.10
CA LEU A 21 -8.82 -7.87 7.43
C LEU A 21 -9.06 -7.87 8.95
N TYR A 22 -8.16 -8.48 9.72
CA TYR A 22 -8.24 -8.47 11.18
C TYR A 22 -8.24 -7.04 11.71
N ASN A 23 -7.28 -6.22 11.29
CA ASN A 23 -7.16 -4.84 11.75
C ASN A 23 -8.33 -3.96 11.28
N PHE A 24 -8.83 -4.16 10.07
CA PHE A 24 -10.03 -3.48 9.58
C PHE A 24 -11.26 -3.82 10.43
N LEU A 25 -11.54 -5.11 10.66
CA LEU A 25 -12.67 -5.53 11.48
C LEU A 25 -12.54 -5.06 12.93
N LYS A 26 -11.34 -5.15 13.50
CA LYS A 26 -11.03 -4.64 14.84
C LYS A 26 -11.31 -3.14 14.94
N ILE A 27 -10.78 -2.34 14.02
CA ILE A 27 -10.94 -0.88 14.07
C ILE A 27 -12.38 -0.48 13.77
N LEU A 28 -13.06 -1.15 12.84
CA LEU A 28 -14.48 -0.93 12.57
C LEU A 28 -15.34 -1.27 13.81
N PHE A 29 -15.07 -2.39 14.48
CA PHE A 29 -15.74 -2.78 15.71
C PHE A 29 -15.52 -1.76 16.84
N PHE A 30 -14.28 -1.35 17.10
CA PHE A 30 -13.97 -0.34 18.12
C PHE A 30 -14.57 1.02 17.78
N THR A 31 -14.53 1.43 16.51
CA THR A 31 -15.11 2.68 16.04
C THR A 31 -16.63 2.66 16.20
N ALA A 32 -17.30 1.59 15.78
CA ALA A 32 -18.74 1.43 15.93
C ALA A 32 -19.17 1.40 17.40
N THR A 33 -18.41 0.69 18.25
CA THR A 33 -18.66 0.64 19.69
C THR A 33 -18.44 2.00 20.33
N ASN A 34 -17.36 2.71 20.00
CA ASN A 34 -17.09 4.06 20.50
C ASN A 34 -18.15 5.08 20.06
N ILE A 35 -18.60 5.02 18.81
CA ILE A 35 -19.69 5.86 18.30
C ILE A 35 -20.99 5.54 19.05
N HIS A 36 -21.35 4.27 19.19
CA HIS A 36 -22.54 3.84 19.93
C HIS A 36 -22.48 4.26 21.41
N THR A 37 -21.33 4.13 22.05
CA THR A 37 -21.12 4.57 23.45
C THR A 37 -21.14 6.10 23.57
N LYS A 38 -20.58 6.86 22.63
CA LYS A 38 -20.68 8.34 22.59
C LYS A 38 -22.11 8.82 22.33
N MET A 39 -22.85 8.13 21.47
CA MET A 39 -24.27 8.42 21.22
C MET A 39 -25.12 8.12 22.45
N LYS A 40 -24.77 7.09 23.22
CA LYS A 40 -25.47 6.72 24.47
C LYS A 40 -25.09 7.59 25.67
N ASN A 41 -23.85 8.08 25.74
CA ASN A 41 -23.36 8.94 26.83
C ASN A 41 -22.91 10.31 26.28
N LYS A 42 -23.85 11.25 26.12
CA LYS A 42 -23.56 12.63 25.71
C LYS A 42 -22.88 13.49 26.81
N ALA A 43 -22.59 12.94 28.00
CA ALA A 43 -21.99 13.72 29.08
C ALA A 43 -21.13 12.84 30.02
N TYR A 44 -19.88 12.48 29.65
CA TYR A 44 -18.91 12.05 30.69
C TYR A 44 -17.41 12.02 30.34
N LYS A 45 -16.95 12.18 29.09
CA LYS A 45 -15.51 11.95 28.79
C LYS A 45 -14.86 13.04 27.95
N THR A 46 -14.77 14.25 28.51
CA THR A 46 -13.82 15.26 28.04
C THR A 46 -12.63 15.43 28.98
N SER A 47 -12.63 14.87 30.21
CA SER A 47 -11.57 15.16 31.19
C SER A 47 -10.52 14.05 31.44
N LEU A 48 -10.69 12.82 30.93
CA LEU A 48 -9.83 11.70 31.36
C LEU A 48 -8.70 11.31 30.40
N ASN A 49 -8.64 11.84 29.17
CA ASN A 49 -7.60 11.46 28.19
C ASN A 49 -6.44 12.46 28.10
N ASN A 50 -6.54 13.61 28.76
CA ASN A 50 -5.56 14.71 28.66
C ASN A 50 -4.31 14.51 29.53
N GLN A 51 -4.20 13.41 30.29
CA GLN A 51 -3.09 13.24 31.24
C GLN A 51 -1.82 12.63 30.64
N THR A 52 -1.84 12.24 29.35
CA THR A 52 -0.68 11.59 28.70
C THR A 52 -0.22 12.26 27.39
N GLU A 53 -0.95 13.27 26.90
CA GLU A 53 -0.59 13.96 25.65
C GLU A 53 0.21 15.23 25.96
N THR A 54 1.34 15.38 25.30
CA THR A 54 2.18 16.58 25.36
C THR A 54 1.38 17.80 24.90
N LEU A 55 1.62 18.98 25.48
CA LEU A 55 0.90 20.21 25.12
C LEU A 55 0.94 20.51 23.61
N ASP A 56 2.07 20.19 22.98
CA ASP A 56 2.25 20.32 21.53
C ASP A 56 1.33 19.39 20.73
N ASP A 57 1.11 18.16 21.21
CA ASP A 57 0.23 17.20 20.53
C ASP A 57 -1.23 17.58 20.67
N LEU A 58 -1.64 18.14 21.81
CA LEU A 58 -2.98 18.71 21.99
C LEU A 58 -3.23 19.84 20.99
N LYS A 59 -2.27 20.75 20.82
CA LYS A 59 -2.35 21.86 19.87
C LYS A 59 -2.40 21.38 18.41
N ARG A 60 -1.59 20.39 18.05
CA ARG A 60 -1.62 19.74 16.72
C ARG A 60 -2.97 19.08 16.46
N ASN A 61 -3.51 18.36 17.45
CA ASN A 61 -4.80 17.69 17.36
C ASN A 61 -5.94 18.70 17.19
N GLU A 62 -5.95 19.77 17.96
CA GLU A 62 -6.97 20.82 17.87
C GLU A 62 -7.00 21.46 16.48
N LEU A 63 -5.84 21.88 15.95
CA LEU A 63 -5.72 22.50 14.63
C LEU A 63 -6.09 21.55 13.49
N PHE A 64 -5.68 20.28 13.59
CA PHE A 64 -6.02 19.27 12.58
C PHE A 64 -7.53 18.99 12.54
N VAL A 65 -8.17 18.93 13.73
CA VAL A 65 -9.61 18.68 13.84
C VAL A 65 -10.43 19.90 13.41
N SER A 66 -10.01 21.12 13.75
CA SER A 66 -10.74 22.35 13.39
C SER A 66 -10.87 22.53 11.87
N ASP A 67 -9.83 22.16 11.13
CA ASP A 67 -9.80 22.22 9.67
C ASP A 67 -10.13 20.89 8.99
N SER A 68 -10.65 19.91 9.73
CA SER A 68 -11.00 18.61 9.16
C SER A 68 -12.04 18.72 8.03
N ILE A 69 -11.97 17.75 7.12
CA ILE A 69 -12.85 17.68 5.95
C ILE A 69 -14.16 16.99 6.38
N PRO A 70 -15.32 17.64 6.19
CA PRO A 70 -16.61 17.04 6.53
C PRO A 70 -16.80 15.70 5.80
N LEU A 71 -17.16 14.66 6.56
CA LEU A 71 -17.38 13.31 6.03
C LEU A 71 -18.40 13.27 4.87
N TRP A 72 -19.43 14.12 4.91
CA TRP A 72 -20.42 14.18 3.84
C TRP A 72 -19.80 14.62 2.51
N ILE A 73 -18.85 15.57 2.52
CA ILE A 73 -18.14 15.99 1.30
C ILE A 73 -17.31 14.83 0.74
N ALA A 74 -16.64 14.06 1.61
CA ALA A 74 -15.90 12.87 1.20
C ALA A 74 -16.82 11.79 0.61
N CYS A 75 -17.95 11.50 1.24
CA CYS A 75 -18.93 10.51 0.75
C CYS A 75 -19.57 10.92 -0.58
N VAL A 76 -19.96 12.20 -0.71
CA VAL A 76 -20.53 12.73 -1.96
C VAL A 76 -19.49 12.74 -3.07
N GLY A 77 -18.27 13.20 -2.78
CA GLY A 77 -17.16 13.19 -3.75
C GLY A 77 -16.83 11.77 -4.20
N TYR A 78 -16.74 10.83 -3.27
CA TYR A 78 -16.52 9.41 -3.58
C TYR A 78 -17.62 8.85 -4.48
N GLY A 79 -18.90 9.07 -4.13
CA GLY A 79 -20.03 8.61 -4.93
C GLY A 79 -20.05 9.21 -6.35
N PHE A 80 -19.77 10.51 -6.46
CA PHE A 80 -19.70 11.21 -7.74
C PHE A 80 -18.60 10.69 -8.64
N PHE A 81 -17.35 10.59 -8.15
CA PHE A 81 -16.23 10.08 -8.95
C PHE A 81 -16.32 8.58 -9.23
N ALA A 82 -16.89 7.79 -8.30
CA ALA A 82 -17.20 6.38 -8.55
C ALA A 82 -18.21 6.23 -9.69
N LEU A 83 -19.26 7.05 -9.73
CA LEU A 83 -20.25 7.03 -10.82
C LEU A 83 -19.61 7.35 -12.18
N ILE A 84 -18.76 8.38 -12.25
CA ILE A 84 -18.01 8.72 -13.46
C ILE A 84 -17.18 7.51 -13.90
N SER A 85 -16.43 6.91 -12.99
CA SER A 85 -15.58 5.75 -13.27
C SER A 85 -16.37 4.51 -13.74
N ILE A 86 -17.53 4.24 -13.13
CA ILE A 86 -18.45 3.16 -13.53
C ILE A 86 -18.93 3.33 -14.97
N ILE A 87 -19.08 4.56 -15.45
CA ILE A 87 -19.51 4.87 -16.83
C ILE A 87 -18.31 4.86 -17.79
N THR A 88 -17.23 5.58 -17.44
CA THR A 88 -16.11 5.81 -18.35
C THR A 88 -15.25 4.57 -18.56
N ILE A 89 -14.98 3.77 -17.52
CA ILE A 89 -14.08 2.61 -17.64
C ILE A 89 -14.63 1.57 -18.64
N PRO A 90 -15.90 1.15 -18.58
CA PRO A 90 -16.44 0.20 -19.56
C PRO A 90 -16.50 0.74 -21.00
N ILE A 91 -16.56 2.07 -21.19
CA ILE A 91 -16.49 2.69 -22.52
C ILE A 91 -15.06 2.59 -23.07
N MET A 92 -14.05 2.79 -22.23
CA MET A 92 -12.65 2.67 -22.62
C MET A 92 -12.20 1.21 -22.79
N PHE A 93 -12.70 0.32 -21.94
CA PHE A 93 -12.34 -1.10 -21.88
C PHE A 93 -13.62 -1.95 -21.82
N PRO A 94 -14.23 -2.28 -22.98
CA PRO A 94 -15.48 -3.03 -23.06
C PRO A 94 -15.44 -4.39 -22.36
N GLU A 95 -14.25 -4.96 -22.19
CA GLU A 95 -14.01 -6.23 -21.51
C GLU A 95 -14.32 -6.14 -20.00
N LEU A 96 -14.18 -4.96 -19.39
CA LEU A 96 -14.51 -4.73 -17.98
C LEU A 96 -15.91 -4.13 -17.84
N LYS A 97 -16.90 -5.02 -17.70
CA LYS A 97 -18.31 -4.62 -17.52
C LYS A 97 -18.52 -3.78 -16.25
N TRP A 98 -19.49 -2.87 -16.30
CA TRP A 98 -19.81 -1.91 -15.24
C TRP A 98 -20.00 -2.53 -13.85
N TYR A 99 -20.59 -3.73 -13.75
CA TYR A 99 -20.84 -4.38 -12.47
C TYR A 99 -19.54 -4.81 -11.76
N TYR A 100 -18.47 -5.11 -12.50
CA TYR A 100 -17.16 -5.36 -11.90
C TYR A 100 -16.58 -4.09 -11.26
N VAL A 101 -16.78 -2.95 -11.92
CA VAL A 101 -16.34 -1.63 -11.41
C VAL A 101 -17.12 -1.28 -10.14
N VAL A 102 -18.43 -1.53 -10.10
CA VAL A 102 -19.27 -1.34 -8.89
C VAL A 102 -18.75 -2.19 -7.73
N VAL A 103 -18.52 -3.48 -7.94
CA VAL A 103 -17.98 -4.37 -6.88
C VAL A 103 -16.60 -3.89 -6.42
N ALA A 104 -15.75 -3.44 -7.33
CA ALA A 104 -14.45 -2.88 -6.99
C ALA A 104 -14.58 -1.65 -6.07
N TYR A 105 -15.47 -0.70 -6.37
CA TYR A 105 -15.72 0.47 -5.51
C TYR A 105 -16.41 0.12 -4.17
N ILE A 106 -17.14 -0.99 -4.08
CA ILE A 106 -17.68 -1.44 -2.78
C ILE A 106 -16.56 -2.00 -1.89
N LEU A 107 -15.63 -2.75 -2.48
CA LEU A 107 -14.52 -3.39 -1.75
C LEU A 107 -13.35 -2.44 -1.48
N ALA A 108 -13.13 -1.44 -2.34
CA ALA A 108 -11.96 -0.58 -2.30
C ALA A 108 -11.75 0.13 -0.94
N PRO A 109 -12.77 0.71 -0.26
CA PRO A 109 -12.54 1.39 1.01
C PRO A 109 -11.96 0.48 2.11
N SER A 110 -12.40 -0.78 2.14
CA SER A 110 -11.86 -1.76 3.11
C SER A 110 -10.41 -2.09 2.80
N LEU A 111 -10.08 -2.34 1.53
CA LEU A 111 -8.70 -2.62 1.10
C LEU A 111 -7.78 -1.40 1.28
N SER A 112 -8.28 -0.21 0.98
CA SER A 112 -7.59 1.07 1.17
C SER A 112 -7.26 1.30 2.64
N PHE A 113 -8.19 1.03 3.55
CA PHE A 113 -7.94 1.11 4.97
C PHE A 113 -6.86 0.13 5.43
N CYS A 114 -6.97 -1.15 5.01
CA CYS A 114 -5.98 -2.17 5.35
C CYS A 114 -4.57 -1.76 4.90
N ASN A 115 -4.46 -1.25 3.68
CA ASN A 115 -3.19 -0.82 3.12
C ASN A 115 -2.65 0.44 3.80
N ALA A 116 -3.48 1.45 4.05
CA ALA A 116 -3.06 2.65 4.77
C ALA A 116 -2.57 2.31 6.19
N TYR A 117 -3.28 1.42 6.89
CA TYR A 117 -2.84 0.93 8.20
C TYR A 117 -1.50 0.17 8.12
N GLY A 118 -1.38 -0.76 7.16
CA GLY A 118 -0.14 -1.51 6.93
C GLY A 118 1.04 -0.61 6.59
N ALA A 119 0.82 0.37 5.73
CA ALA A 119 1.81 1.38 5.38
C ALA A 119 2.17 2.27 6.58
N GLY A 120 1.19 2.68 7.39
CA GLY A 120 1.46 3.42 8.62
C GLY A 120 2.31 2.64 9.65
N LEU A 121 2.25 1.30 9.64
CA LEU A 121 3.08 0.45 10.49
C LEU A 121 4.46 0.12 9.93
N THR A 122 4.56 -0.01 8.60
CA THR A 122 5.76 -0.58 7.94
C THR A 122 6.48 0.41 7.04
N ASP A 123 5.91 1.60 6.82
CA ASP A 123 6.31 2.58 5.81
C ASP A 123 6.29 2.02 4.37
N MET A 124 5.49 0.97 4.14
CA MET A 124 5.44 0.29 2.84
C MET A 124 4.02 0.23 2.27
N ASN A 125 3.85 0.82 1.10
CA ASN A 125 2.60 0.79 0.35
C ASN A 125 2.48 -0.51 -0.48
N MET A 126 1.56 -1.38 -0.09
CA MET A 126 1.35 -2.71 -0.69
C MET A 126 0.24 -2.74 -1.74
N ALA A 127 -0.19 -1.59 -2.28
CA ALA A 127 -1.27 -1.48 -3.26
C ALA A 127 -1.11 -2.40 -4.48
N TYR A 128 0.12 -2.61 -4.94
CA TYR A 128 0.43 -3.53 -6.04
C TYR A 128 0.00 -4.99 -5.75
N ASN A 129 0.04 -5.42 -4.49
CA ASN A 129 -0.35 -6.77 -4.08
C ASN A 129 -1.86 -6.92 -4.04
N TYR A 130 -2.57 -5.96 -3.45
CA TYR A 130 -4.02 -5.90 -3.51
C TYR A 130 -4.54 -5.85 -4.96
N GLY A 131 -3.86 -5.08 -5.82
CA GLY A 131 -4.11 -5.06 -7.26
C GLY A 131 -3.97 -6.44 -7.89
N LYS A 132 -2.91 -7.21 -7.59
CA LYS A 132 -2.71 -8.57 -8.10
C LYS A 132 -3.80 -9.55 -7.65
N VAL A 133 -4.38 -9.36 -6.45
CA VAL A 133 -5.54 -10.16 -6.00
C VAL A 133 -6.76 -9.82 -6.83
N ALA A 134 -7.06 -8.53 -6.95
CA ALA A 134 -8.17 -8.05 -7.76
C ALA A 134 -8.04 -8.52 -9.22
N LEU A 135 -6.83 -8.48 -9.75
CA LEU A 135 -6.48 -9.03 -11.06
C LEU A 135 -6.92 -10.49 -11.18
N PHE A 136 -6.51 -11.34 -10.25
CA PHE A 136 -6.79 -12.77 -10.29
C PHE A 136 -8.29 -13.07 -10.19
N VAL A 137 -8.98 -12.38 -9.27
CA VAL A 137 -10.42 -12.53 -9.04
C VAL A 137 -11.22 -12.06 -10.26
N LEU A 138 -10.92 -10.87 -10.77
CA LEU A 138 -11.63 -10.30 -11.92
C LEU A 138 -11.32 -11.04 -13.21
N ALA A 139 -10.08 -11.48 -13.41
CA ALA A 139 -9.71 -12.31 -14.56
C ALA A 139 -10.46 -13.64 -14.58
N ASN A 140 -10.60 -14.28 -13.42
CA ASN A 140 -11.38 -15.51 -13.28
C ASN A 140 -12.88 -15.26 -13.54
N LEU A 141 -13.45 -14.21 -12.92
CA LEU A 141 -14.87 -13.88 -13.03
C LEU A 141 -15.29 -13.41 -14.44
N ALA A 142 -14.39 -12.80 -15.20
CA ALA A 142 -14.68 -12.30 -16.55
C ALA A 142 -14.54 -13.39 -17.64
N GLY A 143 -14.03 -14.57 -17.30
CA GLY A 143 -13.98 -15.74 -18.19
C GLY A 143 -12.85 -15.70 -19.22
N LYS A 144 -12.81 -16.71 -20.09
CA LYS A 144 -11.66 -16.99 -20.97
C LYS A 144 -11.39 -15.93 -22.03
N ASP A 145 -12.44 -15.35 -22.59
CA ASP A 145 -12.30 -14.48 -23.77
C ASP A 145 -11.87 -13.06 -23.39
N ASN A 146 -12.35 -12.55 -22.26
CA ASN A 146 -12.15 -11.15 -21.83
C ASN A 146 -11.38 -11.00 -20.52
N GLY A 147 -11.08 -12.10 -19.82
CA GLY A 147 -10.58 -12.04 -18.45
C GLY A 147 -9.18 -11.44 -18.31
N VAL A 148 -8.31 -11.54 -19.32
CA VAL A 148 -6.97 -10.95 -19.24
C VAL A 148 -7.06 -9.43 -19.16
N VAL A 149 -7.80 -8.80 -20.08
CA VAL A 149 -7.95 -7.33 -20.14
C VAL A 149 -8.76 -6.84 -18.94
N ALA A 150 -9.91 -7.48 -18.66
CA ALA A 150 -10.75 -7.12 -17.52
C ALA A 150 -9.98 -7.21 -16.19
N GLY A 151 -9.19 -8.27 -16.00
CA GLY A 151 -8.34 -8.45 -14.83
C GLY A 151 -7.27 -7.35 -14.70
N LEU A 152 -6.60 -6.99 -15.80
CA LEU A 152 -5.56 -5.95 -15.79
C LEU A 152 -6.13 -4.55 -15.51
N VAL A 153 -7.27 -4.20 -16.11
CA VAL A 153 -7.93 -2.90 -15.89
C VAL A 153 -8.45 -2.82 -14.46
N GLY A 154 -9.12 -3.87 -13.98
CA GLY A 154 -9.62 -3.94 -12.61
C GLY A 154 -8.51 -3.95 -11.55
N CYS A 155 -7.36 -4.59 -11.86
CA CYS A 155 -6.13 -4.48 -11.08
C CYS A 155 -5.68 -3.04 -10.96
N GLY A 156 -5.62 -2.31 -12.07
CA GLY A 156 -5.23 -0.91 -12.11
C GLY A 156 -6.16 -0.06 -11.26
N LEU A 157 -7.47 -0.26 -11.37
CA LEU A 157 -8.48 0.44 -10.58
C LEU A 157 -8.27 0.25 -9.08
N ILE A 158 -8.22 -1.00 -8.59
CA ILE A 158 -8.03 -1.29 -7.17
C ILE A 158 -6.68 -0.79 -6.68
N LYS A 159 -5.61 -1.04 -7.44
CA LYS A 159 -4.26 -0.56 -7.10
C LYS A 159 -4.26 0.96 -6.91
N SER A 160 -4.85 1.73 -7.82
CA SER A 160 -4.85 3.19 -7.74
C SER A 160 -5.57 3.70 -6.49
N ILE A 161 -6.77 3.18 -6.19
CA ILE A 161 -7.54 3.62 -5.02
C ILE A 161 -6.82 3.25 -3.71
N VAL A 162 -6.24 2.05 -3.65
CA VAL A 162 -5.52 1.54 -2.47
C VAL A 162 -4.20 2.28 -2.26
N SER A 163 -3.49 2.64 -3.34
CA SER A 163 -2.25 3.41 -3.27
C SER A 163 -2.52 4.83 -2.76
N ILE A 164 -3.45 5.54 -3.40
CA ILE A 164 -3.76 6.94 -3.06
C ILE A 164 -4.21 7.06 -1.60
N SER A 165 -4.95 6.08 -1.08
CA SER A 165 -5.35 6.11 0.33
C SER A 165 -4.17 6.04 1.31
N SER A 166 -3.12 5.29 0.96
CA SER A 166 -1.91 5.20 1.78
C SER A 166 -1.11 6.49 1.70
N ASP A 167 -0.92 7.00 0.49
CA ASP A 167 -0.15 8.22 0.25
C ASP A 167 -0.85 9.42 0.94
N LEU A 168 -2.19 9.48 0.85
CA LEU A 168 -3.01 10.48 1.54
C LEU A 168 -2.90 10.40 3.07
N MET A 169 -2.76 9.20 3.64
CA MET A 169 -2.52 9.04 5.08
C MET A 169 -1.16 9.62 5.48
N HIS A 170 -0.10 9.38 4.68
CA HIS A 170 1.24 9.93 4.93
C HIS A 170 1.22 11.46 4.83
N ASP A 171 0.53 12.00 3.83
CA ASP A 171 0.38 13.43 3.64
C ASP A 171 -0.37 14.06 4.83
N PHE A 172 -1.49 13.48 5.27
CA PHE A 172 -2.23 14.00 6.44
C PHE A 172 -1.41 13.90 7.72
N LYS A 173 -0.61 12.85 7.89
CA LYS A 173 0.30 12.73 9.04
C LYS A 173 1.37 13.81 9.00
N THR A 174 1.93 14.08 7.83
CA THR A 174 2.90 15.15 7.62
C THR A 174 2.27 16.51 7.91
N GLY A 175 1.09 16.79 7.34
CA GLY A 175 0.34 18.02 7.59
C GLY A 175 0.00 18.23 9.07
N HIS A 176 -0.34 17.17 9.78
CA HIS A 176 -0.55 17.22 11.23
C HIS A 176 0.74 17.58 12.01
N LEU A 177 1.89 17.03 11.61
CA LEU A 177 3.19 17.34 12.23
C LEU A 177 3.69 18.75 11.90
N THR A 178 3.40 19.26 10.70
CA THR A 178 3.80 20.58 10.21
C THR A 178 2.76 21.68 10.46
N LEU A 179 1.67 21.37 11.18
CA LEU A 179 0.55 22.30 11.44
C LEU A 179 -0.08 22.87 10.15
N THR A 180 -0.01 22.11 9.05
CA THR A 180 -0.59 22.50 7.76
C THR A 180 -2.06 22.13 7.71
N SER A 181 -2.89 23.03 7.17
CA SER A 181 -4.35 22.82 7.04
C SER A 181 -4.67 21.62 6.12
N PRO A 182 -5.44 20.61 6.60
CA PRO A 182 -5.89 19.47 5.79
C PRO A 182 -6.64 19.85 4.51
N ARG A 183 -7.38 20.97 4.52
CA ARG A 183 -8.12 21.47 3.36
C ARG A 183 -7.20 21.99 2.27
N SER A 184 -6.20 22.79 2.66
CA SER A 184 -5.18 23.29 1.73
C SER A 184 -4.40 22.13 1.08
N MET A 185 -4.12 21.11 1.87
CA MET A 185 -3.47 19.89 1.40
C MET A 185 -4.31 19.15 0.34
N LEU A 186 -5.62 18.95 0.60
CA LEU A 186 -6.52 18.32 -0.37
C LEU A 186 -6.64 19.13 -1.67
N VAL A 187 -6.74 20.46 -1.59
CA VAL A 187 -6.77 21.32 -2.78
C VAL A 187 -5.46 21.21 -3.57
N SER A 188 -4.32 21.21 -2.89
CA SER A 188 -3.02 21.07 -3.53
C SER A 188 -2.86 19.72 -4.22
N GLN A 189 -3.32 18.63 -3.60
CA GLN A 189 -3.34 17.30 -4.22
C GLN A 189 -4.29 17.24 -5.41
N ALA A 190 -5.45 17.90 -5.36
CA ALA A 190 -6.37 17.96 -6.49
C ALA A 190 -5.74 18.67 -7.71
N ILE A 191 -5.04 19.78 -7.47
CA ILE A 191 -4.28 20.50 -8.50
C ILE A 191 -3.15 19.61 -9.04
N GLY A 192 -2.36 18.98 -8.17
CA GLY A 192 -1.29 18.06 -8.56
C GLY A 192 -1.81 16.87 -9.39
N THR A 193 -2.96 16.32 -9.01
CA THR A 193 -3.64 15.25 -9.75
C THR A 193 -4.09 15.72 -11.12
N ALA A 194 -4.68 16.92 -11.23
CA ALA A 194 -5.11 17.49 -12.50
C ALA A 194 -3.92 17.69 -13.46
N ILE A 195 -2.79 18.20 -12.96
CA ILE A 195 -1.54 18.31 -13.73
C ILE A 195 -1.04 16.92 -14.13
N GLY A 196 -1.05 15.95 -13.19
CA GLY A 196 -0.63 14.58 -13.44
C GLY A 196 -1.45 13.87 -14.53
N CYS A 197 -2.76 14.12 -14.59
CA CYS A 197 -3.64 13.58 -15.64
C CYS A 197 -3.25 14.02 -17.05
N VAL A 198 -2.51 15.13 -17.22
CA VAL A 198 -2.01 15.60 -18.50
C VAL A 198 -0.55 15.19 -18.70
N VAL A 199 0.31 15.50 -17.73
CA VAL A 199 1.76 15.31 -17.85
C VAL A 199 2.14 13.83 -17.92
N ALA A 200 1.52 12.97 -17.12
CA ALA A 200 1.90 11.56 -17.07
C ALA A 200 1.58 10.82 -18.39
N PRO A 201 0.37 10.92 -18.99
CA PRO A 201 0.11 10.32 -20.30
C PRO A 201 0.98 10.90 -21.42
N VAL A 202 1.19 12.22 -21.46
CA VAL A 202 2.04 12.85 -22.49
C VAL A 202 3.47 12.34 -22.40
N THR A 203 4.03 12.26 -21.18
CA THR A 203 5.38 11.72 -20.95
C THR A 203 5.44 10.25 -21.34
N PHE A 204 4.44 9.45 -20.94
CA PHE A 204 4.36 8.03 -21.32
C PHE A 204 4.35 7.86 -22.85
N PHE A 205 3.50 8.62 -23.57
CA PHE A 205 3.42 8.53 -25.03
C PHE A 205 4.69 9.01 -25.73
N LEU A 206 5.41 9.99 -25.17
CA LEU A 206 6.71 10.41 -25.68
C LEU A 206 7.69 9.24 -25.64
N PHE A 207 7.85 8.58 -24.50
CA PHE A 207 8.73 7.41 -24.39
C PHE A 207 8.26 6.24 -25.25
N TYR A 208 6.96 5.97 -25.25
CA TYR A 208 6.37 4.85 -25.98
C TYR A 208 6.49 5.00 -27.50
N LYS A 209 6.48 6.23 -28.03
CA LYS A 209 6.69 6.50 -29.47
C LYS A 209 8.17 6.64 -29.84
N ALA A 210 9.00 7.18 -28.96
CA ALA A 210 10.42 7.42 -29.24
C ALA A 210 11.28 6.15 -29.10
N PHE A 211 10.88 5.22 -28.23
CA PHE A 211 11.64 4.01 -27.94
C PHE A 211 10.77 2.75 -28.07
N ASN A 212 11.41 1.62 -28.36
CA ASN A 212 10.76 0.31 -28.37
C ASN A 212 10.55 -0.21 -26.95
N VAL A 213 9.62 0.42 -26.22
CA VAL A 213 9.25 0.03 -24.86
C VAL A 213 8.65 -1.37 -24.88
N GLY A 214 9.25 -2.29 -24.13
CA GLY A 214 8.81 -3.68 -24.02
C GLY A 214 9.62 -4.69 -24.85
N ASP A 215 10.56 -4.25 -25.68
CA ASP A 215 11.50 -5.15 -26.35
C ASP A 215 12.37 -5.89 -25.32
N PRO A 216 12.36 -7.24 -25.25
CA PRO A 216 13.20 -8.01 -24.33
C PRO A 216 14.70 -7.78 -24.53
N ASN A 217 15.12 -7.39 -25.73
CA ASN A 217 16.51 -7.13 -26.10
C ASN A 217 16.84 -5.63 -26.14
N GLY A 218 15.83 -4.77 -26.01
CA GLY A 218 15.98 -3.32 -25.99
C GLY A 218 16.42 -2.77 -24.63
N GLU A 219 16.67 -1.47 -24.60
CA GLU A 219 17.04 -0.73 -23.39
C GLU A 219 15.85 -0.55 -22.44
N TYR A 220 14.66 -0.26 -22.98
CA TYR A 220 13.43 -0.03 -22.22
C TYR A 220 12.59 -1.29 -22.08
N LYS A 221 13.10 -2.27 -21.33
CA LYS A 221 12.37 -3.53 -21.06
C LYS A 221 11.16 -3.25 -20.17
N ALA A 222 10.06 -3.98 -20.39
CA ALA A 222 8.85 -3.90 -19.57
C ALA A 222 8.65 -5.18 -18.72
N PRO A 223 9.56 -5.51 -17.78
CA PRO A 223 9.54 -6.79 -17.06
C PRO A 223 8.24 -6.96 -16.25
N TYR A 224 7.74 -5.89 -15.65
CA TYR A 224 6.48 -5.92 -14.90
C TYR A 224 5.27 -6.20 -15.79
N ALA A 225 5.21 -5.66 -17.01
CA ALA A 225 4.10 -5.93 -17.92
C ALA A 225 3.96 -7.44 -18.22
N ILE A 226 5.09 -8.12 -18.40
CA ILE A 226 5.14 -9.58 -18.61
C ILE A 226 4.63 -10.32 -17.37
N ILE A 227 5.02 -9.89 -16.16
CA ILE A 227 4.57 -10.50 -14.91
C ILE A 227 3.05 -10.36 -14.76
N TYR A 228 2.51 -9.16 -14.92
CA TYR A 228 1.07 -8.88 -14.78
C TYR A 228 0.25 -9.60 -15.85
N ARG A 229 0.72 -9.63 -17.12
CA ARG A 229 0.08 -10.41 -18.18
C ARG A 229 0.02 -11.90 -17.84
N ASN A 230 1.14 -12.48 -17.39
CA ASN A 230 1.19 -13.89 -17.01
C ASN A 230 0.30 -14.20 -15.79
N MET A 231 0.21 -13.28 -14.82
CA MET A 231 -0.75 -13.40 -13.71
C MET A 231 -2.19 -13.38 -14.20
N ALA A 232 -2.51 -12.53 -15.17
CA ALA A 232 -3.86 -12.42 -15.70
C ALA A 232 -4.28 -13.67 -16.47
N ILE A 233 -3.37 -14.23 -17.28
CA ILE A 233 -3.57 -15.52 -17.95
C ILE A 233 -3.80 -16.64 -16.92
N LEU A 234 -3.02 -16.67 -15.83
CA LEU A 234 -3.23 -17.65 -14.75
C LEU A 234 -4.58 -17.43 -14.03
N GLY A 235 -4.98 -16.18 -13.82
CA GLY A 235 -6.28 -15.83 -13.25
C GLY A 235 -7.45 -16.37 -14.07
N VAL A 236 -7.35 -16.25 -15.40
CA VAL A 236 -8.33 -16.84 -16.34
C VAL A 236 -8.39 -18.37 -16.25
N GLN A 237 -7.26 -19.03 -16.02
CA GLN A 237 -7.22 -20.49 -15.84
C GLN A 237 -7.76 -20.94 -14.48
N GLY A 238 -7.97 -19.99 -13.55
CA GLY A 238 -8.55 -20.21 -12.24
C GLY A 238 -7.62 -20.89 -11.23
N PHE A 239 -8.19 -21.25 -10.09
CA PHE A 239 -7.47 -21.84 -8.96
C PHE A 239 -6.77 -23.17 -9.29
N SER A 240 -7.26 -23.91 -10.29
CA SER A 240 -6.68 -25.17 -10.75
C SER A 240 -5.33 -25.01 -11.43
N ALA A 241 -4.96 -23.80 -11.86
CA ALA A 241 -3.66 -23.50 -12.45
C ALA A 241 -2.59 -23.12 -11.42
N LEU A 242 -2.97 -22.99 -10.14
CA LEU A 242 -2.03 -22.70 -9.07
C LEU A 242 -1.15 -23.92 -8.77
N PRO A 243 0.08 -23.70 -8.27
CA PRO A 243 0.95 -24.78 -7.82
C PRO A 243 0.26 -25.69 -6.77
N GLN A 244 0.66 -26.97 -6.71
CA GLN A 244 0.10 -27.94 -5.77
C GLN A 244 0.18 -27.42 -4.33
N HIS A 245 -0.91 -27.57 -3.56
CA HIS A 245 -1.02 -27.09 -2.17
C HIS A 245 -0.89 -25.57 -1.97
N CYS A 246 -0.79 -24.74 -3.03
CA CYS A 246 -0.66 -23.29 -2.88
C CYS A 246 -1.83 -22.69 -2.10
N LEU A 247 -3.07 -23.10 -2.40
CA LEU A 247 -4.24 -22.60 -1.67
C LEU A 247 -4.28 -23.05 -0.20
N GLN A 248 -3.86 -24.28 0.08
CA GLN A 248 -3.79 -24.78 1.46
C GLN A 248 -2.78 -23.97 2.28
N LEU A 249 -1.62 -23.66 1.68
CA LEU A 249 -0.64 -22.77 2.30
C LEU A 249 -1.19 -21.36 2.47
N CYS A 250 -1.89 -20.80 1.47
CA CYS A 250 -2.54 -19.49 1.61
C CYS A 250 -3.54 -19.47 2.77
N TYR A 251 -4.40 -20.48 2.90
CA TYR A 251 -5.32 -20.57 4.04
C TYR A 251 -4.56 -20.69 5.36
N GLY A 252 -3.50 -21.49 5.43
CA GLY A 252 -2.66 -21.62 6.62
C GLY A 252 -1.97 -20.31 7.04
N PHE A 253 -1.40 -19.57 6.08
CA PHE A 253 -0.76 -18.28 6.36
C PHE A 253 -1.78 -17.17 6.66
N PHE A 254 -2.96 -17.22 6.05
CA PHE A 254 -4.06 -16.31 6.35
C PHE A 254 -4.58 -16.53 7.78
N THR A 255 -4.82 -17.78 8.18
CA THR A 255 -5.24 -18.11 9.55
C THR A 255 -4.13 -17.81 10.56
N PHE A 256 -2.86 -18.04 10.20
CA PHE A 256 -1.71 -17.61 10.99
C PHE A 256 -1.69 -16.08 11.19
N ALA A 257 -1.93 -15.29 10.15
CA ALA A 257 -1.94 -13.83 10.27
C ALA A 257 -3.03 -13.32 11.22
N ILE A 258 -4.24 -13.88 11.11
CA ILE A 258 -5.34 -13.57 12.04
C ILE A 258 -4.99 -14.03 13.46
N GLY A 259 -4.49 -15.26 13.60
CA GLY A 259 -4.13 -15.86 14.89
C GLY A 259 -3.01 -15.12 15.60
N ALA A 260 -1.99 -14.67 14.86
CA ALA A 260 -0.88 -13.88 15.40
C ALA A 260 -1.37 -12.52 15.92
N ASN A 261 -2.22 -11.81 15.16
CA ASN A 261 -2.78 -10.55 15.66
C ASN A 261 -3.70 -10.75 16.85
N LEU A 262 -4.54 -11.79 16.83
CA LEU A 262 -5.39 -12.14 17.97
C LEU A 262 -4.56 -12.48 19.21
N LEU A 263 -3.51 -13.27 19.06
CA LEU A 263 -2.58 -13.60 20.14
C LEU A 263 -1.90 -12.34 20.67
N ARG A 264 -1.45 -11.44 19.79
CA ARG A 264 -0.82 -10.17 20.16
C ARG A 264 -1.77 -9.28 20.99
N ASP A 265 -3.03 -9.21 20.61
CA ASP A 265 -4.03 -8.36 21.26
C ASP A 265 -4.60 -8.95 22.56
N LEU A 266 -4.76 -10.26 22.64
CA LEU A 266 -5.26 -10.94 23.85
C LEU A 266 -4.17 -11.21 24.88
N SER A 267 -2.90 -11.26 24.46
CA SER A 267 -1.80 -11.57 25.37
C SER A 267 -1.40 -10.35 26.24
N PRO A 268 -0.89 -10.60 27.46
CA PRO A 268 -0.26 -9.56 28.27
C PRO A 268 0.83 -8.81 27.48
N LYS A 269 1.02 -7.51 27.76
CA LYS A 269 1.98 -6.63 27.06
C LYS A 269 3.40 -7.19 26.97
N HIS A 270 3.81 -8.05 27.91
CA HIS A 270 5.12 -8.70 27.89
C HIS A 270 5.23 -9.76 26.78
N ILE A 271 4.17 -10.52 26.52
CA ILE A 271 4.15 -11.58 25.49
C ILE A 271 3.79 -10.98 24.12
N GLY A 272 2.83 -10.05 24.07
CA GLY A 272 2.40 -9.40 22.84
C GLY A 272 3.51 -8.65 22.08
N LYS A 273 4.55 -8.18 22.78
CA LYS A 273 5.73 -7.52 22.17
C LYS A 273 6.59 -8.47 21.31
N TRP A 274 6.54 -9.78 21.58
CA TRP A 274 7.35 -10.77 20.86
C TRP A 274 6.60 -11.44 19.71
N VAL A 275 5.29 -11.17 19.59
CA VAL A 275 4.48 -11.75 18.53
C VAL A 275 4.88 -11.09 17.20
N PRO A 276 5.26 -11.87 16.18
CA PRO A 276 5.67 -11.30 14.91
C PRO A 276 4.51 -10.58 14.24
N LEU A 277 4.82 -9.52 13.49
CA LEU A 277 3.85 -8.78 12.67
C LEU A 277 3.70 -9.47 11.32
N PRO A 278 2.54 -10.09 11.01
CA PRO A 278 2.34 -10.80 9.75
C PRO A 278 2.55 -9.92 8.51
N MET A 279 2.15 -8.64 8.59
CA MET A 279 2.41 -7.65 7.52
C MET A 279 3.91 -7.49 7.24
N ALA A 280 4.74 -7.34 8.27
CA ALA A 280 6.19 -7.18 8.13
C ALA A 280 6.85 -8.47 7.59
N MET A 281 6.35 -9.63 8.01
CA MET A 281 6.80 -10.93 7.48
C MET A 281 6.52 -11.09 5.99
N ALA A 282 5.43 -10.50 5.47
CA ALA A 282 5.03 -10.65 4.07
C ALA A 282 5.96 -9.94 3.08
N VAL A 283 6.64 -8.89 3.51
CA VAL A 283 7.45 -8.02 2.65
C VAL A 283 8.65 -8.75 2.01
N PRO A 284 9.50 -9.47 2.75
CA PRO A 284 10.65 -10.16 2.15
C PRO A 284 10.26 -11.28 1.18
N PHE A 285 9.10 -11.91 1.38
CA PHE A 285 8.58 -12.89 0.42
C PHE A 285 8.27 -12.24 -0.94
N LEU A 286 7.98 -10.93 -0.98
CA LEU A 286 7.72 -10.16 -2.20
C LEU A 286 8.98 -9.58 -2.82
N VAL A 287 9.77 -8.88 -2.00
CA VAL A 287 10.91 -8.07 -2.45
C VAL A 287 12.14 -8.95 -2.68
N GLY A 288 12.35 -9.93 -1.79
CA GLY A 288 13.49 -10.82 -1.81
C GLY A 288 14.11 -10.98 -0.43
N ALA A 289 14.94 -12.01 -0.27
CA ALA A 289 15.60 -12.30 0.99
C ALA A 289 16.64 -11.24 1.38
N TYR A 290 17.23 -10.53 0.41
CA TYR A 290 18.17 -9.43 0.69
C TYR A 290 17.52 -8.35 1.56
N PHE A 291 16.26 -8.00 1.27
CA PHE A 291 15.53 -7.00 2.02
C PHE A 291 15.32 -7.39 3.50
N ALA A 292 15.12 -8.69 3.79
CA ALA A 292 15.06 -9.16 5.17
C ALA A 292 16.40 -9.00 5.90
N ILE A 293 17.52 -9.24 5.21
CA ILE A 293 18.86 -9.09 5.77
C ILE A 293 19.11 -7.61 6.07
N ASP A 294 18.80 -6.72 5.13
CA ASP A 294 18.99 -5.28 5.28
C ASP A 294 18.14 -4.72 6.44
N MET A 295 16.86 -5.11 6.53
CA MET A 295 16.01 -4.74 7.66
C MET A 295 16.54 -5.28 8.99
N CYS A 296 17.06 -6.51 9.02
CA CYS A 296 17.61 -7.11 10.24
C CYS A 296 18.85 -6.33 10.72
N VAL A 297 19.77 -6.02 9.81
CA VAL A 297 20.97 -5.22 10.11
C VAL A 297 20.58 -3.82 10.58
N GLY A 298 19.68 -3.14 9.86
CA GLY A 298 19.19 -1.81 10.26
C GLY A 298 18.51 -1.82 11.63
N SER A 299 17.67 -2.82 11.90
CA SER A 299 17.00 -2.98 13.20
C SER A 299 18.00 -3.26 14.33
N LEU A 300 19.06 -4.04 14.07
CA LEU A 300 20.13 -4.30 15.04
C LEU A 300 20.90 -3.01 15.36
N VAL A 301 21.24 -2.21 14.35
CA VAL A 301 21.90 -0.90 14.55
C VAL A 301 21.02 0.02 15.41
N VAL A 302 19.74 0.13 15.09
CA VAL A 302 18.76 0.92 15.87
C VAL A 302 18.67 0.41 17.30
N PHE A 303 18.58 -0.91 17.50
CA PHE A 303 18.49 -1.52 18.82
C PHE A 303 19.73 -1.25 19.68
N VAL A 304 20.94 -1.39 19.10
CA VAL A 304 22.19 -1.08 19.78
C VAL A 304 22.28 0.41 20.12
N TRP A 305 21.84 1.29 19.22
CA TRP A 305 21.85 2.74 19.49
C TRP A 305 20.92 3.11 20.65
N HIS A 306 19.68 2.60 20.67
CA HIS A 306 18.76 2.81 21.79
C HIS A 306 19.30 2.26 23.13
N LYS A 307 20.03 1.14 23.09
CA LYS A 307 20.72 0.58 24.27
C LYS A 307 21.84 1.47 24.79
N LEU A 308 22.52 2.21 23.92
CA LEU A 308 23.64 3.08 24.29
C LEU A 308 23.16 4.47 24.74
N ASN A 309 22.26 5.10 23.97
CA ASN A 309 21.75 6.43 24.27
C ASN A 309 20.38 6.67 23.63
N ASP A 310 19.33 6.44 24.42
CA ASP A 310 17.92 6.51 23.98
C ASP A 310 17.50 7.91 23.50
N GLN A 311 17.95 8.98 24.18
CA GLN A 311 17.57 10.35 23.83
C GLN A 311 18.15 10.79 22.48
N THR A 312 19.44 10.51 22.24
CA THR A 312 20.05 10.83 20.94
C THR A 312 19.54 9.91 19.83
N ALA A 313 19.28 8.63 20.14
CA ALA A 313 18.74 7.68 19.17
C ALA A 313 17.39 8.16 18.62
N ALA A 314 16.47 8.57 19.50
CA ALA A 314 15.14 9.03 19.10
C ALA A 314 15.16 10.20 18.10
N LEU A 315 16.16 11.08 18.18
CA LEU A 315 16.30 12.24 17.30
C LEU A 315 17.16 11.95 16.05
N MET A 316 18.24 11.19 16.20
CA MET A 316 19.24 11.00 15.15
C MET A 316 18.91 9.84 14.20
N ILE A 317 18.18 8.81 14.65
CA ILE A 317 17.84 7.66 13.80
C ILE A 317 17.10 8.11 12.52
N PRO A 318 16.04 8.93 12.58
CA PRO A 318 15.36 9.40 11.37
C PRO A 318 16.29 10.17 10.42
N ALA A 319 17.19 11.00 10.97
CA ALA A 319 18.14 11.78 10.18
C ALA A 319 19.19 10.89 9.48
N VAL A 320 19.75 9.92 10.19
CA VAL A 320 20.73 8.97 9.62
C VAL A 320 20.06 8.07 8.58
N ALA A 321 18.88 7.54 8.88
CA ALA A 321 18.11 6.71 7.93
C ALA A 321 17.80 7.50 6.65
N SER A 322 17.33 8.75 6.78
CA SER A 322 17.09 9.64 5.63
C SER A 322 18.39 9.91 4.84
N GLY A 323 19.51 10.12 5.53
CA GLY A 323 20.82 10.31 4.90
C GLY A 323 21.29 9.07 4.10
N LEU A 324 21.07 7.87 4.63
CA LEU A 324 21.40 6.61 3.93
C LEU A 324 20.54 6.42 2.68
N ILE A 325 19.22 6.67 2.78
CA ILE A 325 18.30 6.60 1.63
C ILE A 325 18.67 7.66 0.58
N CYS A 326 18.97 8.88 1.01
CA CYS A 326 19.39 9.95 0.11
C CYS A 326 20.73 9.63 -0.57
N GLY A 327 21.69 9.07 0.17
CA GLY A 327 22.98 8.64 -0.34
C GLY A 327 22.86 7.58 -1.44
N ASP A 328 21.96 6.61 -1.26
CA ASP A 328 21.65 5.61 -2.27
C ASP A 328 21.03 6.26 -3.53
N GLY A 329 20.06 7.15 -3.35
CA GLY A 329 19.46 7.92 -4.44
C GLY A 329 20.46 8.82 -5.21
N LEU A 330 21.43 9.40 -4.53
CA LEU A 330 22.49 10.21 -5.15
C LEU A 330 23.38 9.37 -6.07
N TRP A 331 23.58 8.08 -5.80
CA TRP A 331 24.40 7.23 -6.66
C TRP A 331 23.73 6.86 -7.99
N ILE A 332 22.41 6.97 -8.08
CA ILE A 332 21.64 6.74 -9.31
C ILE A 332 22.02 7.77 -10.38
N LEU A 333 22.32 9.03 -10.00
CA LEU A 333 22.65 10.09 -10.94
C LEU A 333 23.95 9.81 -11.73
N PRO A 334 25.11 9.55 -11.10
CA PRO A 334 26.32 9.14 -11.81
C PRO A 334 26.13 7.85 -12.60
N SER A 335 25.40 6.86 -12.05
CA SER A 335 25.09 5.61 -12.76
C SER A 335 24.30 5.87 -14.05
N SER A 336 23.33 6.77 -14.01
CA SER A 336 22.54 7.20 -15.16
C SER A 336 23.38 7.95 -16.20
N ILE A 337 24.29 8.82 -15.76
CA ILE A 337 25.24 9.54 -16.64
C ILE A 337 26.20 8.57 -17.33
N LEU A 338 26.74 7.59 -16.60
CA LEU A 338 27.59 6.54 -17.16
C LEU A 338 26.82 5.68 -18.18
N SER A 339 25.56 5.34 -17.87
CA SER A 339 24.68 4.62 -18.80
C SER A 339 24.41 5.42 -20.08
N LEU A 340 24.17 6.73 -19.97
CA LEU A 340 24.04 7.63 -21.13
C LEU A 340 25.32 7.67 -21.98
N ALA A 341 26.48 7.63 -21.35
CA ALA A 341 27.78 7.53 -22.00
C ALA A 341 28.11 6.11 -22.54
N LYS A 342 27.17 5.16 -22.41
CA LYS A 342 27.34 3.72 -22.75
C LYS A 342 28.50 3.03 -22.01
N VAL A 343 28.90 3.57 -20.86
CA VAL A 343 29.90 2.98 -19.97
C VAL A 343 29.17 2.13 -18.94
N ARG A 344 29.64 0.90 -18.71
CA ARG A 344 29.07 0.04 -17.66
C ARG A 344 29.42 0.63 -16.30
N PRO A 345 28.43 1.01 -15.47
CA PRO A 345 28.72 1.49 -14.13
C PRO A 345 29.41 0.39 -13.32
N PRO A 346 30.39 0.74 -12.46
CA PRO A 346 31.03 -0.22 -11.58
C PRO A 346 30.01 -0.86 -10.64
N ASN A 347 30.27 -2.07 -10.16
CA ASN A 347 29.31 -2.82 -9.33
C ASN A 347 28.90 -2.08 -8.05
N CYS A 348 29.73 -1.18 -7.53
CA CYS A 348 29.41 -0.31 -6.41
C CYS A 348 28.41 0.83 -6.73
N MET A 349 27.93 0.92 -7.97
CA MET A 349 26.90 1.87 -8.43
C MET A 349 25.70 1.15 -9.09
N ARG A 350 25.66 -0.19 -8.99
CA ARG A 350 24.55 -1.03 -9.44
C ARG A 350 23.73 -1.42 -8.22
N PHE A 351 22.81 -0.56 -7.82
CA PHE A 351 21.82 -0.84 -6.78
C PHE A 351 20.41 -0.66 -7.35
#